data_AF-A0A9P6NFJ3-F1
#
_entry.id   AF-A0A9P6NFJ3-F1
#
_cell.length_a   1.000
_cell.length_b   1.000
_cell.length_c   1.000
_cell.angle_alpha   90.00
_cell.angle_beta   90.00
_cell.angle_gamma   90.00
#
_symmetry.space_group_name_H-M   'P 1'
#
loop_
_entity.id
_entity.type
_entity.pdbx_description
1 polymer ?
#
loop_
_entity_poly.entity_id
_entity_poly.type
_entity_poly.pdbx_seq_one_letter_code
_entity_poly.pdbx_strand_id
1 'polypeptide(L)'
;MDPELIPIYLVVSLAASLFIYFLFRYLQSYRLKKKNLRQGIGRGVAGIQTSVRRVAVPPEIMERIRRGEEVSAEEITRAQERMAAKTKAEDASGPSKPASKVNDDWLSPSATSKRSKNPVASRKNRAK
;
A
#
# COMPACT_ATOMS: atom_id res chain seq x y z
N MET A 1 -24.60 36.34 -42.46
CA MET A 1 -23.37 35.54 -42.42
C MET A 1 -22.47 36.14 -43.47
N ASP A 2 -21.48 36.91 -43.05
CA ASP A 2 -20.60 37.59 -44.00
C ASP A 2 -19.67 36.54 -44.60
N PRO A 3 -19.75 36.26 -45.91
CA PRO A 3 -19.03 35.17 -46.55
C PRO A 3 -17.51 35.35 -46.47
N GLU A 4 -17.05 36.58 -46.28
CA GLU A 4 -15.63 36.91 -46.07
C GLU A 4 -15.08 36.42 -44.74
N LEU A 5 -15.95 36.15 -43.75
CA LEU A 5 -15.55 35.73 -42.41
C LEU A 5 -15.39 34.20 -42.30
N ILE A 6 -15.91 33.44 -43.26
CA ILE A 6 -15.85 31.98 -43.33
C ILE A 6 -14.41 31.42 -43.28
N PRO A 7 -13.42 31.91 -44.07
CA PRO A 7 -12.06 31.37 -44.02
C PRO A 7 -11.36 31.63 -42.68
N ILE A 8 -11.63 32.77 -42.05
CA ILE A 8 -11.05 33.12 -40.74
C ILE A 8 -11.60 32.18 -39.66
N TYR A 9 -12.91 31.92 -39.66
CA TYR A 9 -13.52 30.96 -38.74
C TYR A 9 -12.99 29.54 -38.92
N LEU A 10 -12.70 29.12 -40.15
CA LEU A 10 -12.14 27.80 -40.42
C LEU A 10 -10.77 27.61 -39.75
N VAL A 11 -9.88 28.60 -39.90
CA VAL A 11 -8.54 28.56 -39.30
C VAL A 11 -8.61 28.58 -37.77
N VAL A 12 -9.44 29.46 -37.20
CA VAL A 12 -9.62 29.55 -35.74
C VAL A 12 -10.24 28.27 -35.17
N SER A 13 -11.23 27.71 -35.86
CA SER A 13 -11.89 26.45 -35.46
C SER A 13 -10.92 25.27 -35.51
N LEU A 14 -10.06 25.20 -36.53
CA LEU A 14 -9.04 24.15 -36.62
C LEU A 14 -8.04 24.25 -35.46
N ALA A 15 -7.55 25.45 -35.18
CA ALA A 15 -6.61 25.69 -34.09
C ALA A 15 -7.23 25.36 -32.72
N ALA A 16 -8.47 25.81 -32.49
CA ALA A 16 -9.22 25.51 -31.27
C ALA A 16 -9.47 23.99 -31.11
N SER A 17 -9.85 23.32 -32.19
CA SER A 17 -10.09 21.87 -32.20
C SER A 17 -8.82 21.08 -31.85
N LEU A 18 -7.67 21.43 -32.44
CA LEU A 18 -6.39 20.81 -32.12
C LEU A 18 -5.98 21.06 -30.66
N PHE A 19 -6.19 22.28 -30.16
CA PHE A 19 -5.91 22.63 -28.77
C PHE A 19 -6.76 21.81 -27.79
N ILE A 20 -8.07 21.69 -28.05
CA ILE A 20 -8.99 20.88 -27.26
C ILE A 20 -8.61 19.40 -27.32
N TYR A 21 -8.30 18.88 -28.51
CA TYR A 21 -7.84 17.50 -28.69
C TYR A 21 -6.57 17.21 -27.87
N PHE A 22 -5.60 18.13 -27.90
CA PHE A 22 -4.35 17.98 -27.15
C PHE A 22 -4.60 18.00 -25.63
N LEU A 23 -5.42 18.93 -25.14
CA LEU A 23 -5.82 18.98 -23.72
C LEU A 23 -6.50 17.67 -23.29
N PHE A 24 -7.42 17.16 -24.11
CA PHE A 24 -8.15 15.93 -23.79
C PHE A 24 -7.21 14.72 -23.72
N ARG A 25 -6.29 14.59 -24.68
CA ARG A 25 -5.25 13.54 -24.71
C ARG A 25 -4.31 13.63 -23.51
N TYR A 26 -3.92 14.84 -23.12
CA TYR A 26 -3.10 15.08 -21.94
C TYR A 26 -3.84 14.62 -20.68
N LEU A 27 -5.07 15.09 -20.45
CA LEU A 27 -5.92 14.72 -19.30
C LEU A 27 -6.16 13.21 -19.19
N GLN A 28 -6.42 12.53 -20.30
CA GLN A 28 -6.58 11.06 -20.31
C GLN A 28 -5.31 10.34 -19.83
N SER A 29 -4.13 10.81 -20.25
CA SER A 29 -2.84 10.23 -19.85
C SER A 29 -2.60 10.35 -18.33
N TYR A 30 -3.02 11.45 -17.71
CA TYR A 30 -2.97 11.61 -16.24
C TYR A 30 -3.91 10.64 -15.51
N ARG A 31 -5.12 10.43 -16.06
CA ARG A 31 -6.11 9.52 -15.46
C ARG A 31 -5.64 8.06 -15.46
N LEU A 32 -5.01 7.61 -16.54
CA LEU A 32 -4.47 6.25 -16.65
C LEU A 32 -3.31 6.02 -15.66
N LYS A 33 -2.35 6.96 -15.58
CA LYS A 33 -1.25 6.87 -14.61
C LYS A 33 -1.77 6.75 -13.18
N LYS A 34 -2.79 7.54 -12.80
CA LYS A 34 -3.40 7.48 -11.45
C LYS A 34 -4.00 6.11 -11.13
N LYS A 35 -4.60 5.42 -12.10
CA LYS A 35 -5.14 4.05 -11.90
C LYS A 35 -4.01 3.05 -11.66
N ASN A 36 -2.94 3.13 -12.46
CA ASN A 36 -1.79 2.24 -12.34
C ASN A 36 -1.03 2.45 -11.03
N LEU A 37 -0.95 3.69 -10.51
CA LEU A 37 -0.36 3.99 -9.20
C LEU A 37 -1.17 3.40 -8.02
N ARG A 38 -2.49 3.22 -8.17
CA ARG A 38 -3.34 2.58 -7.13
C ARG A 38 -3.12 1.07 -7.08
N GLN A 39 -2.77 0.45 -8.21
CA GLN A 39 -2.17 -0.87 -8.24
C GLN A 39 -0.71 -0.75 -7.77
N GLY A 40 -0.53 -0.52 -6.47
CA GLY A 40 0.80 -0.36 -5.88
C GLY A 40 1.76 -1.50 -6.26
N ILE A 41 3.05 -1.18 -6.27
CA ILE A 41 4.14 -2.16 -6.47
C ILE A 41 3.93 -3.32 -5.49
N GLY A 42 3.68 -4.53 -6.01
CA GLY A 42 3.41 -5.74 -5.23
C GLY A 42 1.95 -6.23 -5.23
N ARG A 43 1.00 -5.46 -5.78
CA ARG A 43 -0.43 -5.86 -5.80
C ARG A 43 -0.82 -6.84 -6.92
N GLY A 44 0.16 -7.26 -7.73
CA GLY A 44 -0.01 -8.20 -8.83
C GLY A 44 -0.69 -7.54 -10.03
N VAL A 45 -0.32 -8.01 -11.22
CA VAL A 45 -1.10 -7.76 -12.44
C VAL A 45 -2.41 -8.54 -12.32
N ALA A 46 -3.51 -8.03 -12.90
CA ALA A 46 -4.77 -8.77 -12.95
C ALA A 46 -4.51 -10.15 -13.61
N GLY A 47 -4.70 -11.24 -12.85
CA GLY A 47 -4.40 -12.61 -13.30
C GLY A 47 -3.17 -13.26 -12.68
N ILE A 48 -2.35 -12.53 -11.91
CA ILE A 48 -1.24 -13.11 -11.12
C ILE A 48 -1.57 -12.95 -9.63
N GLN A 49 -1.79 -14.07 -8.93
CA GLN A 49 -2.07 -14.10 -7.50
C GLN A 49 -0.80 -13.81 -6.69
N THR A 50 -0.42 -12.54 -6.55
CA THR A 50 0.75 -12.14 -5.72
C THR A 50 0.37 -11.64 -4.33
N SER A 51 -0.94 -11.54 -4.01
CA SER A 51 -1.40 -11.07 -2.70
C SER A 51 -1.44 -12.20 -1.67
N VAL A 52 -0.30 -12.82 -1.39
CA VAL A 52 -0.20 -13.75 -0.26
C VAL A 52 -0.01 -12.94 1.02
N ARG A 53 -0.97 -13.04 1.95
CA ARG A 53 -0.88 -12.38 3.26
C ARG A 53 0.17 -13.11 4.09
N ARG A 54 1.16 -12.37 4.61
CA ARG A 54 2.11 -12.92 5.59
C ARG A 54 1.36 -13.22 6.89
N VAL A 55 1.48 -14.44 7.38
CA VAL A 55 0.89 -14.88 8.65
C VAL A 55 2.02 -15.04 9.67
N ALA A 56 1.85 -14.51 10.87
CA ALA A 56 2.83 -14.65 11.94
C ALA A 56 2.86 -16.11 12.43
N VAL A 57 4.00 -16.79 12.27
CA VAL A 57 4.15 -18.19 12.70
C VAL A 57 4.55 -18.22 14.18
N PRO A 58 3.89 -19.03 15.03
CA PRO A 58 4.27 -19.23 16.43
C PRO A 58 5.71 -19.73 16.58
N PRO A 59 6.42 -19.37 17.67
CA PRO A 59 7.84 -19.72 17.85
C PRO A 59 8.10 -21.23 17.88
N GLU A 60 7.20 -22.01 18.51
CA GLU A 60 7.28 -23.47 18.56
C GLU A 60 7.27 -24.11 17.16
N ILE A 61 6.42 -23.60 16.27
CA ILE A 61 6.34 -24.08 14.89
C ILE A 61 7.55 -23.62 14.09
N MET A 62 8.08 -22.43 14.37
CA MET A 62 9.28 -21.91 13.71
C MET A 62 10.51 -22.80 13.95
N GLU A 63 10.66 -23.31 15.17
CA GLU A 63 11.76 -24.23 15.51
C GLU A 63 11.64 -25.59 14.82
N ARG A 64 10.40 -26.09 14.64
CA ARG A 64 10.13 -27.33 13.92
C ARG A 64 10.41 -27.19 12.42
N ILE A 65 10.01 -26.06 11.84
CA ILE A 65 10.36 -25.72 10.44
C ILE A 65 11.88 -25.62 10.27
N ARG A 66 12.59 -24.99 11.21
CA ARG A 66 14.06 -24.90 11.18
C ARG A 66 14.74 -26.28 11.27
N ARG A 67 14.12 -27.24 11.96
CA ARG A 67 14.58 -28.64 12.03
C ARG A 67 14.28 -29.45 10.77
N GLY A 68 13.51 -28.90 9.83
CA GLY A 68 13.12 -29.58 8.59
C GLY A 68 11.96 -30.56 8.76
N GLU A 69 11.17 -30.45 9.83
CA GLU A 69 9.89 -31.19 9.93
C GLU A 69 8.85 -30.58 8.98
N GLU A 70 8.07 -31.44 8.33
CA GLU A 70 6.91 -31.03 7.53
C GLU A 70 5.76 -30.63 8.47
N VAL A 71 5.42 -29.34 8.47
CA VAL A 71 4.33 -28.79 9.28
C VAL A 71 3.16 -28.40 8.38
N SER A 72 1.98 -28.94 8.65
CA SER A 72 0.76 -28.63 7.92
C SER A 72 0.21 -27.24 8.27
N ALA A 73 -0.49 -26.60 7.32
CA ALA A 73 -1.17 -25.32 7.51
C ALA A 73 -2.19 -25.34 8.67
N GLU A 74 -2.84 -26.48 8.88
CA GLU A 74 -3.80 -26.68 9.98
C GLU A 74 -3.12 -26.62 11.35
N GLU A 75 -1.90 -27.15 11.45
CA GLU A 75 -1.11 -27.15 12.67
C GLU A 75 -0.60 -25.75 13.03
N ILE A 76 -0.16 -24.98 12.02
CA ILE A 76 0.20 -23.56 12.19
C ILE A 76 -0.99 -22.78 12.75
N THR A 77 -2.19 -22.99 12.19
CA THR A 77 -3.41 -22.26 12.59
C THR A 77 -3.79 -22.62 14.03
N ARG A 78 -3.78 -23.90 14.38
CA ARG A 78 -4.08 -24.36 15.75
C ARG A 78 -3.08 -23.81 16.76
N ALA A 79 -1.80 -23.76 16.41
CA ALA A 79 -0.76 -23.17 17.27
C ALA A 79 -0.95 -21.64 17.43
N GLN A 80 -1.40 -20.95 16.38
CA GLN A 80 -1.73 -19.51 16.45
C GLN A 80 -2.90 -19.24 17.38
N GLU A 81 -3.97 -20.04 17.29
CA GLU A 81 -5.14 -19.91 18.17
C GLU A 81 -4.76 -20.13 19.64
N ARG A 82 -3.90 -21.13 19.92
CA ARG A 82 -3.37 -21.37 21.27
C ARG A 82 -2.56 -20.19 21.79
N MET A 83 -1.68 -19.60 20.97
CA MET A 83 -0.91 -18.42 21.35
C MET A 83 -1.80 -17.20 21.58
N ALA A 84 -2.78 -16.97 20.69
CA ALA A 84 -3.71 -15.85 20.82
C ALA A 84 -4.60 -15.98 22.08
N ALA A 85 -4.97 -17.20 22.46
CA ALA A 85 -5.70 -17.46 23.71
C ALA A 85 -4.82 -17.20 24.95
N LYS A 86 -3.54 -17.62 24.91
CA LYS A 86 -2.57 -17.37 26.00
C LYS A 86 -2.30 -15.88 26.20
N THR A 87 -2.02 -15.13 25.12
CA THR A 87 -1.78 -13.68 25.22
C THR A 87 -3.01 -12.94 25.77
N LYS A 88 -4.22 -13.33 25.34
CA LYS A 88 -5.47 -12.72 25.87
C LYS A 88 -5.68 -13.02 27.36
N ALA A 89 -5.22 -14.16 27.86
CA ALA A 89 -5.31 -14.51 29.27
C ALA A 89 -4.25 -13.77 30.11
N GLU A 90 -3.04 -13.57 29.59
CA GLU A 90 -1.96 -12.86 30.26
C GLU A 90 -2.15 -11.33 30.27
N ASP A 91 -2.77 -10.75 29.23
CA ASP A 91 -3.11 -9.32 29.15
C ASP A 91 -4.19 -8.90 30.17
N ALA A 92 -4.89 -9.84 30.79
CA ALA A 92 -5.87 -9.57 31.85
C ALA A 92 -5.23 -9.31 33.23
N SER A 93 -3.92 -9.52 33.41
CA SER A 93 -3.25 -9.43 34.72
C SER A 93 -1.99 -8.55 34.77
N GLY A 94 -1.70 -7.68 33.80
CA GLY A 94 -0.52 -6.81 33.86
C GLY A 94 -0.53 -5.62 32.88
N PRO A 95 0.21 -4.53 33.19
CA PRO A 95 0.11 -3.28 32.43
C PRO A 95 0.64 -3.47 31.01
N SER A 96 -0.19 -3.07 30.05
CA SER A 96 0.02 -3.09 28.61
C SER A 96 1.36 -2.44 28.21
N LYS A 97 2.35 -3.27 27.83
CA LYS A 97 3.50 -2.82 27.06
C LYS A 97 3.10 -2.76 25.57
N PRO A 98 3.32 -1.65 24.87
CA PRO A 98 2.97 -1.54 23.46
C PRO A 98 3.79 -2.55 22.65
N ALA A 99 3.11 -3.25 21.75
CA ALA A 99 3.63 -4.23 20.81
C ALA A 99 5.09 -3.93 20.41
N SER A 100 5.99 -4.74 20.95
CA SER A 100 7.41 -4.72 20.61
C SER A 100 7.56 -4.85 19.11
N LYS A 101 8.38 -3.98 18.53
CA LYS A 101 8.76 -3.94 17.12
C LYS A 101 8.94 -5.37 16.60
N VAL A 102 8.12 -5.75 15.62
CA VAL A 102 8.38 -6.93 14.78
C VAL A 102 9.75 -6.67 14.17
N ASN A 103 10.76 -7.42 14.59
CA ASN A 103 12.11 -7.25 14.07
C ASN A 103 12.11 -7.61 12.59
N ASP A 104 12.37 -6.59 11.77
CA ASP A 104 12.52 -6.67 10.33
C ASP A 104 13.86 -7.34 9.94
N ASP A 105 14.33 -8.35 10.68
CA ASP A 105 15.63 -9.01 10.46
C ASP A 105 15.70 -9.75 9.11
N TRP A 106 14.57 -9.93 8.45
CA TRP A 106 14.47 -10.46 7.09
C TRP A 106 14.58 -9.38 6.00
N LEU A 107 14.56 -8.09 6.35
CA LEU A 107 14.77 -7.02 5.38
C LEU A 107 16.26 -6.92 5.05
N SER A 108 16.58 -6.97 3.76
CA SER A 108 17.92 -6.60 3.27
C SER A 108 18.26 -5.19 3.80
N PRO A 109 19.51 -4.88 4.19
CA PRO A 109 19.88 -3.58 4.78
C PRO A 109 19.54 -2.38 3.87
N SER A 110 19.34 -2.62 2.56
CA SER A 110 18.84 -1.65 1.60
C SER A 110 17.40 -1.18 1.86
N ALA A 111 16.53 -2.01 2.46
CA ALA A 111 15.10 -1.73 2.60
C ALA A 111 14.76 -0.94 3.89
N THR A 112 15.64 -0.97 4.89
CA THR A 112 15.44 -0.28 6.19
C THR A 112 15.90 1.18 6.19
N SER A 113 16.53 1.68 5.11
CA SER A 113 17.16 3.02 5.11
C SER A 113 16.22 4.22 4.88
N LYS A 114 14.91 4.04 4.66
CA LYS A 114 14.03 5.17 4.32
C LYS A 114 12.67 5.14 5.01
N ARG A 115 12.63 5.35 6.34
CA ARG A 115 11.43 5.87 7.00
C ARG A 115 11.70 6.55 8.34
N SER A 116 12.42 7.67 8.32
CA SER A 116 12.37 8.64 9.41
C SER A 116 12.66 10.03 8.87
N LYS A 117 11.59 10.78 8.57
CA LYS A 117 11.52 12.24 8.56
C LYS A 117 10.11 12.66 8.12
N ASN A 118 9.27 12.97 9.12
CA ASN A 118 8.35 14.10 9.08
C ASN A 118 7.78 14.34 10.49
N PRO A 119 8.30 15.32 11.24
CA PRO A 119 7.58 15.93 12.35
C PRO A 119 6.80 17.11 11.77
N VAL A 120 5.48 16.98 11.61
CA VAL A 120 4.61 18.12 11.28
C VAL A 120 3.53 18.24 12.36
N ALA A 121 3.80 19.20 13.25
CA ALA A 121 2.87 20.09 13.92
C ALA A 121 1.65 19.48 14.66
N SER A 122 1.89 19.04 15.90
CA SER A 122 0.89 19.20 16.97
C SER A 122 1.41 20.26 17.93
N ARG A 123 1.01 21.52 17.72
CA ARG A 123 1.26 22.60 18.66
C ARG A 123 0.06 23.54 18.69
N LYS A 124 -0.61 23.51 19.84
CA LYS A 124 -1.22 24.64 20.54
C LYS A 124 -2.57 25.12 19.99
N ASN A 125 -3.64 24.76 20.70
CA ASN A 125 -4.73 25.67 21.07
C ASN A 125 -5.22 25.27 22.48
N ARG A 126 -4.73 25.99 23.49
CA ARG A 126 -5.21 26.00 24.88
C ARG A 126 -5.18 27.47 25.34
N ALA A 127 -6.28 27.92 25.94
CA ALA A 127 -6.61 29.28 26.41
C ALA A 127 -6.93 30.27 25.27
N LYS A 128 -8.02 31.03 25.29
CA LYS A 128 -8.81 31.62 26.40
C LYS A 128 -10.29 31.35 26.26
#